data_AF-A0A969R4B6-F1
#
_entry.id   AF-A0A969R4B6-F1
#
_cell.length_a   1.000
_cell.length_b   1.000
_cell.length_c   1.000
_cell.angle_alpha   90.00
_cell.angle_beta   90.00
_cell.angle_gamma   90.00
#
_symmetry.space_group_name_H-M   'P 1'
#
loop_
_entity.id
_entity.type
_entity.pdbx_description
1 polymer ?
#
loop_
_entity_poly.entity_id
_entity_poly.type
_entity_poly.pdbx_seq_one_letter_code
_entity_poly.pdbx_strand_id
1 'polypeptide(L)'
;MEASKQSRFDSLYAQHLRALKLQGKAPKTVDGYTRAVRHIAAYFDRCPDQLSIEDLKTYFAHLIDQRSWSLVKITRCGIEPAPPKSSKGFTSFECTTNDPR
;
A
#
# COMPACT_ATOMS: atom_id res chain seq x y z
N MET A 1 18.67 3.23 6.15
CA MET A 1 18.25 4.46 5.42
C MET A 1 19.05 5.71 5.82
N GLU A 2 19.72 6.34 4.85
CA GLU A 2 20.39 7.66 5.01
C GLU A 2 19.40 8.77 5.39
N ALA A 3 19.83 9.74 6.20
CA ALA A 3 18.95 10.81 6.70
C ALA A 3 18.25 11.63 5.59
N SER A 4 18.93 11.83 4.45
CA SER A 4 18.38 12.51 3.26
C SER A 4 17.33 11.67 2.51
N LYS A 5 17.43 10.34 2.56
CA LYS A 5 16.45 9.42 1.99
C LYS A 5 15.21 9.32 2.89
N GLN A 6 15.41 9.36 4.21
CA GLN A 6 14.34 9.34 5.20
C GLN A 6 13.42 10.57 5.07
N SER A 7 13.97 11.78 4.96
CA SER A 7 13.14 12.99 4.80
C SER A 7 12.33 13.01 3.50
N ARG A 8 12.89 12.46 2.41
CA ARG A 8 12.18 12.26 1.14
C ARG A 8 11.05 11.25 1.30
N PHE A 9 11.31 10.13 1.97
CA PHE A 9 10.29 9.13 2.29
C PHE A 9 9.16 9.73 3.12
N ASP A 10 9.47 10.48 4.18
CA ASP A 10 8.47 11.09 5.06
C ASP A 10 7.58 12.10 4.30
N SER A 11 8.16 12.85 3.38
CA SER A 11 7.43 13.79 2.51
C SER A 11 6.45 13.07 1.58
N LEU A 12 6.91 12.00 0.92
CA LEU A 12 6.07 11.17 0.04
C LEU A 12 4.98 10.45 0.85
N TYR A 13 5.31 9.97 2.04
CA TYR A 13 4.38 9.32 2.95
C TYR A 13 3.28 10.29 3.42
N ALA A 14 3.63 11.53 3.76
CA ALA A 14 2.67 12.57 4.11
C ALA A 14 1.75 12.94 2.94
N GLN A 15 2.30 13.03 1.72
CA GLN A 15 1.51 13.26 0.50
C GLN A 15 0.53 12.11 0.24
N HIS A 16 0.98 10.85 0.36
CA HIS A 16 0.13 9.68 0.21
C HIS A 16 -1.02 9.67 1.23
N LEU A 17 -0.70 9.96 2.50
CA LEU A 17 -1.70 10.02 3.57
C LEU A 17 -2.73 11.13 3.32
N ARG A 18 -2.31 12.30 2.83
CA ARG A 18 -3.23 13.37 2.41
C ARG A 18 -4.12 12.93 1.25
N ALA A 19 -3.56 12.27 0.23
CA ALA A 19 -4.33 11.76 -0.90
C ALA A 19 -5.40 10.75 -0.46
N LEU A 20 -5.07 9.82 0.43
CA LEU A 20 -6.04 8.84 0.96
C LEU A 20 -7.16 9.50 1.78
N LYS A 21 -6.83 10.53 2.56
CA LYS A 21 -7.83 11.33 3.29
C LYS A 21 -8.76 12.07 2.34
N LEU A 22 -8.21 12.69 1.29
CA LEU A 22 -9.01 13.38 0.26
C LEU A 22 -9.91 12.43 -0.52
N GLN A 23 -9.49 11.17 -0.70
CA GLN A 23 -10.31 10.11 -1.30
C GLN A 23 -11.42 9.59 -0.37
N GLY A 24 -11.51 10.07 0.88
CA GLY A 24 -12.51 9.62 1.85
C GLY A 24 -12.36 8.15 2.27
N LYS A 25 -11.13 7.60 2.24
CA LYS A 25 -10.89 6.22 2.67
C LYS A 25 -11.09 6.08 4.18
N ALA A 26 -11.62 4.92 4.60
CA ALA A 26 -11.78 4.61 6.01
C ALA A 26 -10.41 4.60 6.74
N PRO A 27 -10.34 5.02 8.01
CA PRO A 27 -9.07 5.10 8.75
C PRO A 27 -8.34 3.75 8.81
N LYS A 28 -9.07 2.64 8.97
CA LYS A 28 -8.51 1.27 8.93
C LYS A 28 -7.79 0.96 7.60
N THR A 29 -8.32 1.47 6.49
CA THR A 29 -7.72 1.30 5.16
C THR A 29 -6.47 2.15 5.00
N VAL A 30 -6.50 3.39 5.52
CA VAL A 30 -5.32 4.27 5.57
C VAL A 30 -4.20 3.61 6.37
N ASP A 31 -4.51 3.04 7.53
CA ASP A 31 -3.54 2.33 8.36
C ASP A 31 -2.96 1.09 7.66
N GLY A 32 -3.81 0.34 6.94
CA GLY A 32 -3.36 -0.80 6.14
C GLY A 32 -2.39 -0.39 5.04
N TYR A 33 -2.69 0.67 4.29
CA TYR A 33 -1.87 1.12 3.17
C TYR A 33 -0.56 1.75 3.65
N THR A 34 -0.62 2.58 4.69
CA THR A 34 0.58 3.17 5.29
C THR A 34 1.53 2.11 5.84
N ARG A 35 0.99 1.05 6.46
CA ARG A 35 1.79 -0.10 6.93
C ARG A 35 2.43 -0.85 5.78
N ALA A 36 1.73 -1.04 4.66
CA ALA A 36 2.26 -1.68 3.48
C ALA A 36 3.47 -0.92 2.89
N VAL A 37 3.37 0.40 2.76
CA VAL A 37 4.47 1.26 2.28
C VAL A 37 5.69 1.17 3.19
N ARG A 38 5.49 1.14 4.52
CA ARG A 38 6.58 0.95 5.49
C ARG A 38 7.24 -0.42 5.38
N HIS A 39 6.46 -1.48 5.16
CA HIS A 39 7.00 -2.83 4.97
C HIS A 39 7.86 -2.94 3.72
N ILE A 40 7.45 -2.32 2.62
CA ILE A 40 8.21 -2.31 1.38
C ILE A 40 9.51 -1.51 1.55
N ALA A 41 9.41 -0.31 2.13
CA ALA A 41 10.59 0.51 2.41
C ALA A 41 11.58 -0.24 3.32
N ALA A 42 11.09 -0.98 4.32
CA ALA A 42 11.94 -1.80 5.19
C ALA A 42 12.54 -3.03 4.48
N TYR A 43 11.81 -3.67 3.56
CA TYR A 43 12.30 -4.84 2.82
C TYR A 43 13.43 -4.47 1.86
N PHE A 44 13.31 -3.35 1.15
CA PHE A 44 14.30 -2.92 0.18
C PHE A 44 15.36 -1.95 0.73
N ASP A 45 15.17 -1.40 1.95
CA ASP A 45 15.91 -0.25 2.54
C ASP A 45 16.12 0.92 1.55
N ARG A 46 15.15 1.12 0.66
CA ARG A 46 15.17 2.12 -0.42
C ARG A 46 13.86 2.89 -0.47
N CYS A 47 13.92 4.10 -1.03
CA CYS A 47 12.72 4.90 -1.22
C CYS A 47 11.78 4.24 -2.24
N PRO A 48 10.45 4.28 -2.00
CA PRO A 48 9.43 3.77 -2.94
C PRO A 48 9.46 4.44 -4.31
N ASP A 49 10.09 5.60 -4.41
CA ASP A 49 10.31 6.36 -5.64
C ASP A 49 11.32 5.68 -6.60
N GLN A 50 12.19 4.81 -6.07
CA GLN A 50 13.20 4.09 -6.86
C GLN A 50 12.82 2.62 -7.11
N LEU A 51 11.63 2.20 -6.67
CA LEU A 51 11.16 0.82 -6.77
C LEU A 51 10.56 0.58 -8.15
N SER A 52 11.12 -0.39 -8.88
CA SER A 52 10.56 -0.83 -10.15
C SER A 52 9.31 -1.69 -9.93
N ILE A 53 8.45 -1.74 -10.94
CA ILE A 53 7.31 -2.67 -10.99
C ILE A 53 7.79 -4.12 -10.84
N GLU A 54 8.98 -4.45 -11.36
CA GLU A 54 9.59 -5.79 -11.24
C GLU A 54 9.99 -6.13 -9.80
N ASP A 55 10.52 -5.14 -9.06
CA ASP A 55 10.84 -5.30 -7.64
C ASP A 55 9.56 -5.54 -6.83
N LEU A 56 8.49 -4.79 -7.13
CA LEU A 56 7.19 -4.98 -6.51
C LEU A 56 6.62 -6.37 -6.79
N LYS A 57 6.71 -6.88 -8.02
CA LYS A 57 6.27 -8.24 -8.37
C LYS A 57 7.03 -9.30 -7.57
N THR A 58 8.35 -9.17 -7.49
CA THR A 58 9.21 -10.07 -6.70
C THR A 58 8.83 -10.03 -5.21
N TYR A 59 8.57 -8.84 -4.69
CA TYR A 59 8.12 -8.65 -3.31
C TYR A 59 6.75 -9.28 -3.06
N PHE A 60 5.81 -9.14 -3.98
CA PHE A 60 4.48 -9.77 -3.87
C PHE A 60 4.58 -11.29 -3.94
N ALA A 61 5.41 -11.85 -4.82
CA ALA A 61 5.67 -13.30 -4.84
C ALA A 61 6.19 -13.79 -3.49
N HIS A 62 7.16 -13.09 -2.91
CA HIS A 62 7.68 -13.41 -1.58
C HIS A 62 6.62 -13.28 -0.47
N LEU A 63 5.75 -12.27 -0.53
CA LEU A 63 4.63 -12.12 0.40
C LEU A 63 3.60 -13.24 0.30
N ILE A 64 3.36 -13.77 -0.90
CA ILE A 64 2.42 -14.89 -1.11
C ILE A 64 2.97 -16.15 -0.44
N ASP A 65 4.28 -16.39 -0.54
CA ASP A 65 4.92 -17.57 0.03
C ASP A 65 5.10 -17.46 1.56
N GLN A 66 5.37 -16.26 2.08
CA GLN A 66 5.72 -16.05 3.50
C GLN A 66 4.55 -15.57 4.37
N ARG A 67 3.52 -14.96 3.78
CA ARG A 67 2.45 -14.26 4.50
C ARG A 67 1.07 -14.63 3.97
N SER A 68 0.04 -13.99 4.52
CA SER A 68 -1.33 -14.21 4.09
C SER A 68 -1.69 -13.38 2.86
N TRP A 69 -2.55 -13.96 2.01
CA TRP A 69 -3.13 -13.28 0.85
C TRP A 69 -3.85 -11.97 1.21
N SER A 70 -4.35 -11.85 2.45
CA SER A 70 -4.98 -10.62 2.95
C SER A 70 -4.01 -9.43 2.96
N LEU A 71 -2.75 -9.65 3.35
CA LEU A 71 -1.73 -8.60 3.33
C LEU A 71 -1.36 -8.21 1.89
N VAL A 72 -1.24 -9.20 1.00
CA VAL A 72 -0.97 -8.98 -0.45
C VAL A 72 -2.02 -8.04 -1.06
N LYS A 73 -3.31 -8.31 -0.78
CA LYS A 73 -4.42 -7.49 -1.27
C LYS A 73 -4.34 -6.04 -0.78
N ILE A 74 -4.11 -5.85 0.52
CA ILE A 74 -4.01 -4.51 1.14
C ILE A 74 -2.85 -3.73 0.53
N THR A 75 -1.67 -4.36 0.45
CA THR A 75 -0.46 -3.76 -0.09
C THR A 75 -0.63 -3.37 -1.55
N ARG A 76 -1.22 -4.24 -2.38
CA ARG A 76 -1.51 -3.94 -3.79
C ARG A 76 -2.44 -2.75 -3.93
N CYS A 77 -3.55 -2.71 -3.18
CA CYS A 77 -4.51 -1.61 -3.25
C CYS A 77 -3.97 -0.28 -2.71
N GLY A 78 -2.95 -0.31 -1.83
CA GLY A 78 -2.28 0.89 -1.34
C GLY A 78 -1.29 1.50 -2.33
N ILE A 79 -0.63 0.68 -3.14
CA ILE A 79 0.40 1.13 -4.10
C ILE A 79 -0.21 1.45 -5.47
N GLU A 80 -1.17 0.62 -5.90
CA GLU A 80 -1.88 0.78 -7.16
C GLU A 80 -3.30 1.24 -6.86
N PRO A 81 -3.52 2.55 -6.60
CA PRO A 81 -4.85 3.09 -6.50
C PRO A 81 -5.51 2.90 -7.88
N ALA A 82 -6.48 1.98 -7.94
CA ALA A 82 -7.22 1.73 -9.16
C ALA A 82 -7.71 3.06 -9.76
N PRO A 83 -7.63 3.24 -11.10
CA PRO A 83 -8.15 4.43 -11.74
C PRO A 83 -9.63 4.63 -11.35
N PRO A 84 -10.13 5.88 -11.30
CA PRO A 84 -11.51 6.17 -10.96
C PRO A 84 -12.41 5.33 -11.87
N LYS A 85 -13.10 4.35 -11.27
CA LYS A 85 -13.97 3.45 -12.01
C LYS A 85 -15.06 4.30 -12.66
N SER A 86 -15.07 4.38 -13.99
CA SER A 86 -16.24 4.90 -14.69
C SER A 86 -17.41 3.99 -14.35
N SER A 87 -18.55 4.63 -14.11
CA SER A 87 -19.79 4.04 -13.62
C SER A 87 -20.21 2.81 -14.44
N LYS A 88 -20.09 1.61 -13.84
CA LYS A 88 -21.04 0.48 -13.90
C LYS A 88 -20.40 -0.78 -13.30
N GLY A 89 -21.12 -1.43 -12.39
CA GLY A 89 -20.76 -2.75 -11.86
C GLY A 89 -20.05 -2.68 -10.52
N PHE A 90 -20.83 -2.46 -9.48
CA PHE A 90 -20.46 -2.66 -8.08
C PHE A 90 -20.19 -4.15 -7.86
N THR A 91 -18.95 -4.61 -8.08
CA THR A 91 -18.46 -5.81 -7.41
C THR A 91 -17.80 -5.32 -6.12
N SER A 92 -18.50 -5.53 -5.01
CA SER A 92 -17.93 -5.44 -3.67
C SER A 92 -16.66 -6.26 -3.61
N PHE A 93 -15.52 -5.60 -3.75
CA PHE A 93 -14.33 -5.96 -3.00
C PHE A 93 -14.28 -4.99 -1.84
N GLU A 94 -15.27 -5.11 -0.95
CA GLU A 94 -15.11 -4.61 0.40
C GLU A 94 -13.84 -5.27 0.95
N CYS A 95 -12.87 -4.45 1.33
CA CYS A 95 -11.92 -4.83 2.37
C CYS A 95 -12.70 -4.96 3.68
N THR A 96 -13.54 -5.98 3.80
CA THR A 96 -14.05 -6.46 5.09
C THR A 96 -12.91 -7.23 5.74
N THR A 97 -11.97 -6.53 6.36
CA THR A 97 -11.37 -7.05 7.59
C THR A 97 -12.44 -6.97 8.68
N ASN A 98 -13.40 -7.88 8.59
CA ASN A 98 -14.17 -8.35 9.73
C ASN A 98 -13.72 -9.81 9.92
N ASP A 99 -12.65 -9.99 10.70
CA ASP A 99 -12.28 -11.27 11.30
C ASP A 99 -12.72 -11.17 12.76
N PRO A 100 -13.82 -11.83 13.17
CA PRO A 100 -14.20 -11.91 14.56
C PRO A 100 -13.48 -13.11 15.20
N ARG A 101 -12.56 -12.81 16.12
CA ARG A 101 -12.35 -13.62 17.31
C ARG A 101 -12.56 -12.74 18.54
#